data_AF-A0A0M2LSA7-F1
#
_entry.id   AF-A0A0M2LSA7-F1
#
_cell.length_a   1.000
_cell.length_b   1.000
_cell.length_c   1.000
_cell.angle_alpha   90.00
_cell.angle_beta   90.00
_cell.angle_gamma   90.00
#
_symmetry.space_group_name_H-M   'P 1'
#
loop_
_entity.id
_entity.type
_entity.pdbx_description
1 polymer ?
#
loop_
_entity_poly.entity_id
_entity_poly.type
_entity_poly.pdbx_seq_one_letter_code
_entity_poly.pdbx_strand_id
1 'polypeptide(L)' 'MTKIAVDDIVRVDDEPRAWRVTARDREAGTLVLESLTAYPRQTWRGVDERRVTPSSVYG' A
#
# COMPACT_ATOMS: atom_id res chain seq x y z
N MET A 1 -12.13 -12.11 1.59
CA MET A 1 -11.37 -10.85 1.77
C MET A 1 -9.90 -11.20 1.56
N THR A 2 -9.27 -10.68 0.52
CA THR A 2 -7.83 -10.91 0.28
C THR A 2 -7.06 -10.21 1.38
N LYS A 3 -6.31 -10.97 2.18
CA LYS A 3 -5.65 -10.46 3.40
C LYS A 3 -4.39 -9.71 2.98
N ILE A 4 -4.40 -8.38 3.05
CA ILE A 4 -3.24 -7.54 2.72
C ILE A 4 -2.19 -7.67 3.82
N ALA A 5 -0.98 -8.06 3.44
CA ALA A 5 0.17 -8.24 4.31
C ALA A 5 1.23 -7.14 4.12
N VAL A 6 2.20 -7.09 5.03
CA VAL A 6 3.45 -6.35 4.79
C VAL A 6 4.19 -7.02 3.63
N ASP A 7 4.93 -6.23 2.86
CA ASP A 7 5.58 -6.58 1.60
C ASP A 7 4.66 -6.82 0.39
N ASP A 8 3.35 -6.87 0.59
CA ASP A 8 2.40 -6.90 -0.53
C ASP A 8 2.47 -5.62 -1.35
N ILE A 9 2.18 -5.77 -2.63
CA ILE A 9 2.05 -4.65 -3.55
C ILE A 9 0.57 -4.38 -3.80
N VAL A 10 0.15 -3.15 -3.53
CA VAL A 10 -1.25 -2.72 -3.59
C VAL A 10 -1.43 -1.50 -4.48
N ARG A 11 -2.64 -1.29 -5.00
CA ARG A 11 -3.07 -0.03 -5.61
C ARG A 11 -3.96 0.72 -4.64
N VAL A 12 -3.93 2.04 -4.69
CA VAL A 12 -4.84 2.91 -3.91
C VAL A 12 -5.85 3.49 -4.90
N ASP A 13 -7.13 3.57 -4.53
CA ASP A 13 -8.26 3.91 -5.42
C ASP A 13 -7.96 4.99 -6.48
N ASP A 14 -7.41 6.13 -6.05
CA ASP A 14 -7.19 7.33 -6.87
C ASP A 14 -5.75 7.44 -7.42
N GLU A 15 -4.90 6.45 -7.17
CA GLU A 15 -3.48 6.48 -7.56
C GLU A 15 -3.19 5.44 -8.65
N PRO A 16 -2.68 5.87 -9.82
CA PRO A 16 -2.47 4.98 -10.96
C PRO A 16 -1.30 3.99 -10.77
N ARG A 17 -0.54 4.10 -9.67
CA ARG A 17 0.68 3.34 -9.40
C ARG A 17 0.51 2.35 -8.27
N ALA A 18 1.34 1.31 -8.31
CA ALA A 18 1.40 0.30 -7.26
C ALA A 18 2.38 0.72 -6.16
N TRP A 19 2.05 0.35 -4.93
CA TRP A 19 2.74 0.71 -3.70
C TRP A 19 3.08 -0.53 -2.89
N ARG A 20 4.26 -0.55 -2.27
CA ARG A 20 4.64 -1.62 -1.35
C ARG A 20 4.14 -1.30 0.05
N VAL A 21 3.48 -2.25 0.71
CA VAL A 21 3.15 -2.14 2.13
C VAL A 21 4.43 -2.35 2.94
N THR A 22 4.85 -1.35 3.70
CA THR A 22 6.07 -1.42 4.53
C THR A 22 5.78 -1.65 6.00
N ALA A 23 4.60 -1.27 6.47
CA ALA A 23 4.15 -1.52 7.84
C ALA A 23 2.62 -1.41 7.94
N ARG A 24 2.08 -1.89 9.06
CA ARG A 24 0.68 -1.73 9.46
C ARG A 24 0.62 -1.05 10.81
N ASP A 25 -0.09 0.08 10.87
CA ASP A 25 -0.43 0.74 12.12
C ASP A 25 -1.64 0.03 12.72
N ARG A 26 -1.42 -0.67 13.83
CA ARG A 26 -2.46 -1.44 14.51
C ARG A 26 -3.38 -0.56 15.36
N GLU A 27 -2.90 0.59 15.83
CA GLU A 27 -3.70 1.50 16.66
C GLU A 27 -4.67 2.29 15.79
N ALA A 28 -4.21 2.80 14.65
CA ALA A 28 -5.04 3.51 13.69
C ALA A 28 -5.78 2.57 12.72
N GLY A 29 -5.40 1.29 12.62
CA GLY A 29 -5.99 0.33 11.69
C GLY A 29 -5.64 0.62 10.21
N THR A 30 -4.44 1.14 9.95
CA THR A 30 -4.02 1.65 8.62
C THR A 30 -2.69 1.05 8.15
N LEU A 31 -2.32 1.31 6.90
CA LEU A 31 -1.09 0.86 6.25
C LEU A 31 -0.10 2.01 6.02
N VAL A 32 1.18 1.65 5.99
CA VAL A 32 2.28 2.50 5.54
C VAL A 32 2.77 1.99 4.20
N LEU A 33 2.83 2.86 3.20
CA LEU A 33 3.07 2.51 1.81
C LEU A 33 4.33 3.21 1.26
N GLU A 34 5.10 2.53 0.42
CA GLU A 34 6.27 3.06 -0.29
C GLU A 34 6.08 2.96 -1.81
N SER A 35 6.41 4.04 -2.54
CA SER A 35 6.39 4.04 -4.01
C SER A 35 7.51 3.17 -4.57
N LEU A 36 7.16 2.26 -5.49
CA LEU A 36 8.14 1.40 -6.17
C LEU A 36 8.83 2.08 -7.36
N THR A 37 8.31 3.21 -7.85
CA THR A 37 8.65 3.73 -9.19
C THR A 37 9.20 5.17 -9.19
N ALA A 38 9.25 5.86 -8.06
CA ALA A 38 9.60 7.29 -8.01
C ALA A 38 10.99 7.59 -7.44
N TYR A 39 11.68 8.56 -8.05
CA TYR A 39 12.81 9.29 -7.46
C TYR A 39 12.35 10.74 -7.17
N PRO A 40 12.34 11.23 -5.91
CA PRO A 40 12.61 10.56 -4.64
C PRO A 40 11.48 9.60 -4.23
N ARG A 41 11.82 8.58 -3.42
CA ARG A 41 10.83 7.65 -2.86
C ARG A 41 9.75 8.42 -2.11
N GLN A 42 8.49 8.07 -2.36
CA GLN A 42 7.36 8.66 -1.66
C GLN A 42 6.82 7.65 -0.65
N THR A 43 6.70 8.07 0.61
CA THR A 43 6.12 7.25 1.69
C THR A 43 4.83 7.86 2.17
N TRP A 44 3.76 7.06 2.20
CA TRP A 44 2.47 7.46 2.73
C TRP A 44 2.21 6.70 4.03
N ARG A 45 1.72 7.41 5.05
CA ARG A 45 1.38 6.83 6.36
C ARG A 45 -0.10 7.00 6.60
N GLY A 46 -0.74 6.04 7.26
CA GLY A 46 -2.14 6.18 7.66
C GLY A 46 -3.14 5.88 6.54
N VAL A 47 -2.78 5.10 5.52
CA VAL A 47 -3.71 4.76 4.43
C VAL A 47 -4.65 3.65 4.88
N ASP A 48 -5.96 3.88 4.81
CA ASP A 48 -6.98 2.90 5.22
C ASP A 48 -6.97 1.66 4.30
N GLU A 49 -7.04 0.47 4.90
CA GLU A 49 -7.05 -0.81 4.16
C GLU A 49 -8.21 -0.91 3.16
N ARG A 50 -9.33 -0.21 3.39
CA ARG A 50 -10.48 -0.19 2.48
C ARG A 50 -10.22 0.57 1.18
N ARG A 51 -9.20 1.43 1.17
CA ARG A 51 -8.79 2.22 -0.01
C ARG A 51 -7.74 1.53 -0.87
N VAL A 52 -7.34 0.31 -0.48
CA VAL A 52 -6.29 -0.44 -1.20
C VAL A 52 -6.83 -1.74 -1.76
N THR A 53 -6.27 -2.13 -2.91
CA THR A 53 -6.56 -3.40 -3.57
C THR A 53 -5.25 -4.12 -3.93
N PRO A 54 -5.18 -5.45 -3.83
CA PRO A 54 -4.00 -6.21 -4.25
C PRO A 54 -3.65 -5.93 -5.72
N SER A 55 -2.36 -5.70 -5.99
CA SER A 55 -1.87 -5.48 -7.36
C SER A 55 -1.65 -6.81 -8.06
N SER A 56 -2.29 -7.00 -9.22
CA SER A 56 -2.15 -8.20 -10.05
C SER A 56 -0.84 -8.29 -10.85
N VAL A 57 -0.01 -7.25 -10.80
CA VAL A 57 1.23 -7.15 -11.61
C VAL A 57 2.43 -7.79 -10.91
N TYR A 58 2.39 -7.88 -9.58
CA TYR A 58 3.51 -8.40 -8.78
C TYR A 58 3.08 -9.58 -7.89
N GLY A 59 1.99 -10.25 -8.25
CA GLY A 59 1.50 -11.47 -7.60
C GLY A 59 2.32 -12.70 -7.95
#